data_AF-A0A1I7L5X6-F1
#
_entry.id   AF-A0A1I7L5X6-F1
#
_cell.length_a   1.000
_cell.length_b   1.000
_cell.length_c   1.000
_cell.angle_alpha   90.00
_cell.angle_beta   90.00
_cell.angle_gamma   90.00
#
_symmetry.space_group_name_H-M   'P 1'
#
loop_
_entity.id
_entity.type
_entity.pdbx_description
1 polymer ?
#
loop_
_entity_poly.entity_id
_entity_poly.type
_entity_poly.pdbx_seq_one_letter_code
_entity_poly.pdbx_strand_id
1 'polypeptide(L)'
;MQRHRNREFIRSLDAVEAAVPSDKAIQAILDNVTTHKHPKGRSRLARHRRWTFHVTPTSASWLDAAEGFFPALIRRRLRRGSFTSVVDLQAAIKRDITEHTRRAKPFVWTNSATDILAAVSRSPEPSVWVSAPEAAVGPI
;
A
#
# COMPACT_ATOMS: atom_id res chain seq x y z
N MET A 1 -12.57 -11.83 -17.97
CA MET A 1 -11.33 -11.24 -17.41
C MET A 1 -11.68 -9.90 -16.77
N GLN A 2 -11.62 -9.79 -15.45
CA GLN A 2 -11.92 -8.55 -14.74
C GLN A 2 -10.74 -7.59 -14.93
N ARG A 3 -10.95 -6.51 -15.69
CA ARG A 3 -9.88 -5.53 -15.95
C ARG A 3 -9.65 -4.67 -14.71
N HIS A 4 -8.45 -4.76 -14.15
CA HIS A 4 -7.92 -3.86 -13.12
C HIS A 4 -7.84 -2.43 -13.65
N ARG A 5 -8.94 -1.70 -13.50
CA ARG A 5 -9.08 -0.29 -13.93
C ARG A 5 -8.97 0.61 -12.70
N ASN A 6 -8.63 1.87 -12.92
CA ASN A 6 -8.61 2.94 -11.92
C ASN A 6 -9.85 2.94 -10.98
N ARG A 7 -11.03 2.54 -11.50
CA ARG A 7 -12.26 2.38 -10.70
C ARG A 7 -12.14 1.38 -9.54
N GLU A 8 -11.41 0.28 -9.72
CA GLU A 8 -11.17 -0.70 -8.65
C GLU A 8 -10.26 -0.13 -7.58
N PHE A 9 -9.17 0.53 -7.99
CA PHE A 9 -8.28 1.22 -7.07
C PHE A 9 -9.03 2.26 -6.24
N ILE A 10 -9.86 3.08 -6.89
CA ILE A 10 -10.69 4.07 -6.20
C ILE A 10 -11.64 3.42 -5.17
N ARG A 11 -12.30 2.31 -5.52
CA ARG A 11 -13.16 1.59 -4.58
C ARG A 11 -12.40 1.03 -3.39
N SER A 12 -11.17 0.59 -3.58
CA SER A 12 -10.31 0.15 -2.48
C SER A 12 -9.99 1.30 -1.52
N LEU A 13 -9.70 2.51 -2.04
CA LEU A 13 -9.49 3.69 -1.21
C LEU A 13 -10.75 4.05 -0.39
N ASP A 14 -11.94 3.91 -0.98
CA ASP A 14 -13.21 4.16 -0.29
C ASP A 14 -13.43 3.19 0.88
N ALA A 15 -13.11 1.91 0.68
CA ALA A 15 -13.19 0.92 1.74
C ALA A 15 -12.20 1.21 2.88
N VAL A 16 -11.00 1.69 2.57
CA VAL A 16 -10.00 2.07 3.58
C VAL A 16 -10.45 3.32 4.34
N GLU A 17 -10.93 4.35 3.65
CA GLU A 17 -11.44 5.58 4.29
C GLU A 17 -12.55 5.27 5.30
N ALA A 18 -13.46 4.36 4.95
CA ALA A 18 -14.55 3.94 5.83
C ALA A 18 -14.09 3.08 7.03
N ALA A 19 -13.00 2.33 6.88
CA ALA A 19 -12.48 1.45 7.92
C ALA A 19 -11.55 2.16 8.92
N VAL A 20 -10.87 3.24 8.52
CA VAL A 20 -9.95 3.99 9.38
C VAL A 20 -10.70 5.06 10.18
N PRO A 21 -10.55 5.10 11.53
CA PRO A 21 -11.20 6.10 12.38
C PRO A 21 -11.01 7.52 11.88
N SER A 22 -12.08 8.33 11.87
CA SER A 22 -12.14 9.64 11.19
C SER A 22 -11.13 10.68 11.69
N ASP A 23 -10.62 10.51 12.91
CA ASP A 23 -9.62 11.34 13.57
C ASP A 23 -8.17 10.99 13.17
N LYS A 24 -7.96 9.93 12.37
CA LYS A 24 -6.62 9.49 11.96
C LYS A 24 -6.26 9.95 10.55
N ALA A 25 -4.99 10.31 10.38
CA ALA A 25 -4.38 10.45 9.05
C ALA A 25 -4.10 9.05 8.45
N ILE A 26 -4.18 8.96 7.13
CA ILE A 26 -3.92 7.74 6.36
C ILE A 26 -2.65 7.95 5.55
N GLN A 27 -1.61 7.19 5.89
CA GLN A 27 -0.33 7.18 5.20
C GLN A 27 -0.28 5.94 4.30
N ALA A 28 -0.46 6.11 3.00
CA ALA A 28 -0.50 5.02 2.04
C ALA A 28 0.86 4.87 1.35
N ILE A 29 1.52 3.73 1.55
CA ILE A 29 2.76 3.38 0.83
C ILE A 29 2.36 2.54 -0.38
N LEU A 30 2.78 2.94 -1.57
CA LEU A 30 2.42 2.33 -2.85
C LEU A 30 3.68 2.04 -3.67
N ASP A 31 3.61 1.01 -4.50
CA ASP A 31 4.63 0.76 -5.52
C ASP A 31 4.65 1.87 -6.59
N ASN A 32 5.71 1.89 -7.41
CA ASN A 32 5.89 2.89 -8.46
C ASN A 32 5.11 2.60 -9.76
N VAL A 33 4.07 1.75 -9.72
CA VAL A 33 3.33 1.40 -10.94
C VAL A 33 2.53 2.58 -11.48
N THR A 34 2.43 2.67 -12.81
CA THR A 34 1.80 3.78 -13.54
C THR A 34 0.35 4.04 -13.13
N THR A 35 -0.36 3.01 -12.69
CA THR A 35 -1.75 3.10 -12.20
C THR A 35 -1.90 4.04 -11.01
N HIS A 36 -0.90 4.14 -10.13
CA HIS A 36 -0.93 5.02 -8.95
C HIS A 36 -0.64 6.50 -9.28
N LYS A 37 -0.01 6.77 -10.43
CA LYS A 37 0.30 8.13 -10.90
C LYS A 37 -0.84 8.80 -11.68
N HIS A 38 -1.94 8.10 -11.92
CA HIS A 38 -3.02 8.57 -12.78
C HIS A 38 -3.68 9.86 -12.22
N PRO A 39 -3.92 10.91 -13.05
CA PRO A 39 -4.46 12.21 -12.60
C PRO A 39 -5.72 12.16 -11.74
N LYS A 40 -6.65 11.24 -12.04
CA LYS A 40 -7.86 10.98 -11.23
C LYS A 40 -7.57 10.56 -9.77
N GLY A 41 -6.50 9.80 -9.52
CA GLY A 41 -6.07 9.46 -8.16
C GLY A 41 -5.59 10.72 -7.42
N ARG A 42 -4.76 11.53 -8.10
CA ARG A 42 -4.27 12.82 -7.57
C ARG A 42 -5.40 13.83 -7.31
N SER A 43 -6.39 13.89 -8.18
CA SER A 43 -7.57 14.75 -8.02
C SER A 43 -8.45 14.30 -6.85
N ARG A 44 -8.40 13.01 -6.48
CA ARG A 44 -9.07 12.51 -5.29
C ARG A 44 -8.31 12.89 -4.02
N LEU A 45 -6.97 12.79 -4.03
CA LEU A 45 -6.13 13.27 -2.93
C LEU A 45 -6.38 14.73 -2.57
N ALA A 46 -6.54 15.59 -3.59
CA ALA A 46 -6.86 17.00 -3.37
C ALA A 46 -8.17 17.23 -2.58
N ARG A 47 -9.11 16.28 -2.61
CA ARG A 47 -10.40 16.36 -1.91
C ARG A 47 -10.41 15.67 -0.54
N HIS A 48 -9.39 14.87 -0.21
CA HIS A 48 -9.33 14.09 1.02
C HIS A 48 -8.06 14.44 1.81
N ARG A 49 -8.16 15.47 2.66
CA ARG A 49 -7.02 16.02 3.45
C ARG A 49 -6.34 15.02 4.38
N ARG A 50 -7.00 13.89 4.69
CA ARG A 50 -6.48 12.85 5.57
C ARG A 50 -5.48 11.91 4.89
N TRP A 51 -5.40 11.89 3.56
CA TRP A 51 -4.53 10.97 2.83
C TRP A 51 -3.18 11.60 2.47
N THR A 52 -2.11 10.85 2.67
CA THR A 52 -0.78 11.12 2.13
C THR A 52 -0.29 9.87 1.40
N PHE A 53 0.14 10.01 0.15
CA PHE A 53 0.64 8.89 -0.65
C PHE A 53 2.16 8.98 -0.75
N HIS A 54 2.80 7.86 -0.43
CA HIS A 54 4.24 7.64 -0.49
C HIS A 54 4.51 6.61 -1.57
N VAL A 55 5.19 7.00 -2.63
CA VAL A 55 5.54 6.08 -3.71
C VAL A 55 6.96 5.58 -3.47
N THR A 56 7.15 4.25 -3.50
CA THR A 56 8.49 3.68 -3.34
C THR A 56 9.39 4.09 -4.52
N PRO A 57 10.68 4.38 -4.27
CA PRO A 57 11.64 4.66 -5.34
C PRO A 57 11.75 3.50 -6.34
N THR A 58 12.21 3.81 -7.55
CA THR A 58 12.58 2.79 -8.54
C THR A 58 13.60 1.83 -7.93
N SER A 59 13.41 0.52 -8.16
CA SER A 59 14.24 -0.55 -7.60
C SER A 59 14.19 -0.68 -6.07
N ALA A 60 13.22 -0.07 -5.40
CA ALA A 60 13.02 -0.16 -3.96
C ALA A 60 11.77 -0.98 -3.55
N SER A 61 11.43 -2.02 -4.32
CA SER A 61 10.31 -2.93 -3.98
C SER A 61 10.48 -3.62 -2.63
N TRP A 62 11.72 -3.74 -2.12
CA TRP A 62 12.01 -4.23 -0.79
C TRP A 62 11.45 -3.36 0.35
N LEU A 63 11.08 -2.10 0.06
CA LEU A 63 10.38 -1.23 1.00
C LEU A 63 8.87 -1.50 1.06
N ASP A 64 8.31 -2.23 0.09
CA ASP A 64 6.88 -2.52 0.02
C ASP A 64 6.55 -3.81 0.80
N ALA A 65 5.72 -3.67 1.85
CA ALA A 65 5.28 -4.80 2.65
C ALA A 65 4.39 -5.78 1.87
N ALA A 66 3.69 -5.33 0.83
CA ALA A 66 2.85 -6.18 -0.01
C ALA A 66 3.71 -7.22 -0.78
N GLU A 67 4.88 -6.82 -1.24
CA GLU A 67 5.86 -7.68 -1.92
C GLU A 67 6.39 -8.79 -1.00
N GLY A 68 6.43 -8.57 0.32
CA GLY A 68 6.70 -9.61 1.30
C GLY A 68 5.50 -10.51 1.61
N PHE A 69 4.31 -9.91 1.68
CA PHE A 69 3.06 -10.60 2.06
C PHE A 69 2.64 -11.66 1.05
N PHE A 70 2.57 -11.34 -0.25
CA PHE A 70 2.03 -12.27 -1.25
C PHE A 70 2.87 -13.55 -1.40
N PRO A 71 4.21 -13.49 -1.47
CA PRO A 71 5.02 -14.70 -1.46
C PRO A 71 4.86 -15.53 -0.17
N ALA A 72 4.64 -14.89 0.98
CA ALA A 72 4.38 -15.61 2.23
C ALA A 72 3.02 -16.34 2.18
N LEU A 73 1.96 -15.68 1.71
CA LEU A 73 0.64 -16.28 1.46
C LEU A 73 0.75 -17.47 0.51
N ILE A 74 1.49 -17.32 -0.60
CA ILE A 74 1.70 -18.39 -1.58
C ILE A 74 2.36 -19.59 -0.91
N ARG A 75 3.46 -19.38 -0.17
CA ARG A 75 4.20 -20.47 0.47
C ARG A 75 3.39 -21.18 1.56
N ARG A 76 2.63 -20.44 2.35
CA ARG A 76 1.87 -20.94 3.51
C ARG A 76 0.55 -21.61 3.12
N ARG A 77 -0.17 -21.05 2.16
CA ARG A 77 -1.56 -21.43 1.88
C ARG A 77 -1.81 -21.95 0.48
N LEU A 78 -1.18 -21.37 -0.55
CA LEU A 78 -1.59 -21.61 -1.94
C LEU A 78 -0.77 -22.69 -2.65
N ARG A 79 0.56 -22.71 -2.50
CA ARG A 79 1.47 -23.59 -3.25
C ARG A 79 1.18 -25.08 -3.06
N ARG A 80 0.67 -25.48 -1.90
CA ARG A 80 0.30 -26.87 -1.57
C ARG A 80 -1.20 -27.02 -1.29
N GLY A 81 -2.00 -26.00 -1.59
CA GLY A 81 -3.44 -26.03 -1.42
C GLY A 81 -4.11 -26.73 -2.61
N SER A 82 -5.11 -27.55 -2.33
CA SER A 82 -6.06 -28.04 -3.33
C SER A 82 -7.39 -27.34 -3.08
N PHE A 83 -7.97 -26.74 -4.12
CA PHE A 83 -9.21 -25.96 -4.02
C PHE A 83 -10.19 -26.46 -5.07
N THR A 84 -11.42 -26.73 -4.64
CA THR A 84 -12.46 -27.29 -5.52
C THR A 84 -13.31 -26.21 -6.18
N SER A 85 -13.19 -24.96 -5.73
CA SER A 85 -13.90 -23.80 -6.29
C SER A 85 -13.20 -22.48 -5.97
N VAL A 86 -13.63 -21.41 -6.64
CA VAL A 86 -13.18 -20.03 -6.32
C VAL A 86 -13.59 -19.63 -4.90
N VAL A 87 -14.76 -20.06 -4.43
CA VAL A 87 -15.24 -19.77 -3.07
C VAL A 87 -14.32 -20.40 -2.03
N ASP A 88 -13.89 -21.64 -2.27
CA ASP A 88 -12.94 -22.37 -1.42
C ASP A 88 -11.58 -21.66 -1.37
N LEU A 89 -11.06 -21.24 -2.53
CA LEU A 89 -9.83 -20.44 -2.61
C LEU A 89 -9.95 -19.11 -1.84
N GLN A 90 -11.06 -18.39 -2.01
CA GLN A 90 -11.30 -17.13 -1.29
C GLN A 90 -11.38 -17.34 0.23
N ALA A 91 -12.05 -18.40 0.68
CA ALA A 91 -12.13 -18.75 2.10
C ALA A 91 -10.73 -19.05 2.67
N ALA A 92 -9.90 -19.77 1.92
CA ALA A 92 -8.53 -20.07 2.32
C ALA A 92 -7.65 -18.81 2.42
N ILE A 93 -7.76 -17.87 1.48
CA ILE A 93 -7.05 -16.58 1.52
C ILE A 93 -7.52 -15.73 2.72
N LYS A 94 -8.83 -15.62 2.96
CA LYS A 94 -9.38 -14.86 4.10
C LYS A 94 -8.93 -15.43 5.45
N ARG A 95 -8.89 -16.75 5.57
CA ARG A 95 -8.34 -17.42 6.76
C ARG A 95 -6.87 -17.08 6.95
N ASP A 96 -6.07 -17.16 5.88
CA ASP A 96 -4.64 -16.85 5.95
C ASP A 96 -4.38 -15.39 6.39
N ILE A 97 -5.15 -14.44 5.86
CA ILE A 97 -5.12 -13.03 6.27
C ILE A 97 -5.42 -12.90 7.76
N THR A 98 -6.49 -13.54 8.24
CA THR A 98 -6.89 -13.49 9.66
C THR A 98 -5.80 -14.05 10.58
N GLU A 99 -5.22 -15.19 10.21
CA GLU A 99 -4.12 -15.81 10.95
C GLU A 99 -2.85 -14.96 10.92
N HIS A 100 -2.54 -14.35 9.77
CA HIS A 100 -1.41 -13.45 9.61
C HIS A 100 -1.57 -12.22 10.50
N THR A 101 -2.71 -11.52 10.44
CA THR A 101 -2.99 -10.32 11.25
C THR A 101 -2.87 -10.59 12.75
N ARG A 102 -3.32 -11.76 13.24
CA ARG A 102 -3.20 -12.12 14.67
C ARG A 102 -1.75 -12.32 15.13
N ARG A 103 -0.84 -12.68 14.23
CA ARG A 103 0.57 -12.97 14.53
C ARG A 103 1.52 -11.87 14.07
N ALA A 104 1.02 -10.93 13.28
CA ALA A 104 1.81 -9.87 12.68
C ALA A 104 2.46 -9.03 13.79
N LYS A 105 3.75 -8.79 13.62
CA LYS A 105 4.54 -7.90 14.47
C LYS A 105 4.98 -6.71 13.63
N PRO A 106 5.17 -5.53 14.24
CA PRO A 106 5.77 -4.40 13.55
C PRO A 106 7.07 -4.83 12.85
N PHE A 107 7.25 -4.40 11.61
CA PHE A 107 8.50 -4.61 10.89
C PHE A 107 9.60 -3.78 11.55
N VAL A 108 10.72 -4.42 11.89
CA VAL A 108 11.87 -3.73 12.48
C VAL A 108 12.93 -3.58 11.39
N TRP A 109 13.24 -2.34 11.04
CA TRP A 109 14.32 -2.03 10.12
C TRP A 109 15.67 -2.30 10.77
N THR A 110 16.53 -3.06 10.08
CA THR A 110 17.90 -3.32 10.54
C THR A 110 18.81 -2.11 10.31
N ASN A 111 18.61 -1.40 9.20
CA ASN A 111 19.35 -0.19 8.85
C ASN A 111 18.65 1.05 9.41
N SER A 112 19.44 2.07 9.76
CA SER A 112 18.88 3.34 10.19
C SER A 112 18.14 4.03 9.04
N ALA A 113 17.22 4.94 9.37
CA ALA A 113 16.55 5.77 8.37
C ALA A 113 17.57 6.56 7.53
N THR A 114 18.64 7.06 8.15
CA THR A 114 19.73 7.77 7.48
C THR A 114 20.42 6.90 6.43
N ASP A 115 20.73 5.65 6.76
CA ASP A 115 21.38 4.72 5.84
C ASP A 115 20.48 4.36 4.66
N ILE A 116 19.18 4.15 4.94
CA ILE A 116 18.17 3.88 3.92
C ILE A 116 18.04 5.06 2.97
N LEU A 117 17.93 6.29 3.50
CA LEU A 117 17.83 7.49 2.69
C LEU A 117 19.09 7.74 1.87
N ALA A 118 20.28 7.51 2.43
CA ALA A 118 21.54 7.61 1.70
C ALA A 118 21.62 6.59 0.55
N ALA A 119 21.09 5.37 0.74
CA ALA A 119 21.02 4.37 -0.32
C ALA A 119 20.03 4.74 -1.42
N VAL A 120 18.86 5.24 -1.05
CA VAL A 120 17.81 5.68 -1.99
C VAL A 120 18.26 6.90 -2.80
N SER A 121 18.96 7.86 -2.20
CA SER A 121 19.45 9.06 -2.90
C SER A 121 20.50 8.77 -3.98
N ARG A 122 21.09 7.57 -4.00
CA ARG A 122 21.97 7.13 -5.11
C ARG A 122 21.19 6.63 -6.33
N SER A 123 19.88 6.45 -6.22
CA SER A 123 19.02 6.05 -7.35
C SER A 123 18.63 7.28 -8.18
N PRO A 124 18.66 7.19 -9.53
CA PRO A 124 18.52 8.34 -10.43
C PRO A 124 17.10 8.95 -10.52
N GLU A 125 16.09 8.33 -9.91
CA GLU A 125 14.70 8.80 -9.95
C GLU A 125 14.28 9.37 -8.59
N PRO A 126 13.78 10.62 -8.52
CA PRO A 126 13.35 11.21 -7.25
C PRO A 126 12.14 10.45 -6.68
N SER A 127 12.15 10.22 -5.37
CA SER A 127 10.97 9.80 -4.62
C SER A 127 9.91 10.89 -4.73
N VAL A 128 8.90 10.66 -5.58
CA VAL A 128 7.81 11.62 -5.75
C VAL A 128 6.86 11.48 -4.57
N TRP A 129 7.00 12.40 -3.61
CA TRP A 129 6.00 12.61 -2.57
C TRP A 129 4.78 13.29 -3.20
N VAL A 130 3.62 12.63 -3.15
CA VAL A 130 2.36 13.27 -3.52
C VAL A 130 1.58 13.52 -2.24
N SER A 131 1.90 14.64 -1.60
CA SER A 131 1.05 15.21 -0.55
C SER A 131 -0.19 15.84 -1.20
N ALA A 132 -1.34 15.76 -0.53
CA ALA A 132 -2.40 16.73 -0.79
C ALA A 132 -1.84 18.14 -0.55
N PRO A 133 -2.25 19.16 -1.33
CA PRO A 133 -1.79 20.52 -1.10
C PRO A 133 -2.11 20.90 0.35
N GLU A 134 -1.08 21.31 1.07
CA GLU A 134 -1.17 21.93 2.38
C GLU A 134 -2.25 23.01 2.29
N ALA A 135 -3.40 22.80 2.96
CA ALA A 135 -4.20 23.97 3.27
C ALA A 135 -3.34 24.79 4.20
N ALA A 136 -3.10 26.05 3.81
CA ALA A 136 -2.61 27.09 4.67
C ALA A 136 -3.21 26.93 6.06
N VAL A 137 -2.42 26.41 6.98
CA VAL A 137 -2.67 26.57 8.41
C VAL A 137 -2.31 28.03 8.66
N GLY A 138 -3.35 28.86 8.84
CA GLY A 138 -3.17 30.24 9.28
C GLY A 138 -2.44 30.27 10.62
N PRO A 139 -1.72 31.36 10.94
CA PRO A 139 -0.89 31.41 12.12
C PRO A 139 -1.73 31.32 13.40
N ILE A 140 -1.17 30.64 14.39
CA ILE A 140 -1.60 30.69 15.80
C ILE A 140 -1.28 32.07 16.36
#